data_AF-A0A6I9YCB7-F1
#
_entry.id   AF-A0A6I9YCB7-F1
#
_cell.length_a   1.000
_cell.length_b   1.000
_cell.length_c   1.000
_cell.angle_alpha   90.00
_cell.angle_beta   90.00
_cell.angle_gamma   90.00
#
_symmetry.space_group_name_H-M   'P 1'
#
loop_
_entity.id
_entity.type
_entity.pdbx_description
1 polymer ?
#
loop_
_entity_poly.entity_id
_entity_poly.type
_entity_poly.pdbx_seq_one_letter_code
_entity_poly.pdbx_strand_id
1 'polypeptide(L)'
;MVSDHHLESKRNMFPSNLVEASFQQYRTVLIPVVKSSGVPKKVSSSFSFIYLVPDPGNPEIQRPVLLEITPSPEMIYEALPGSNNEMNVLGIVLFSATVGLLLGKMGERGAPLVNVCQCLNEAVMKIVAMATWYFPFGIVFLIAGKILEMENPTLTGKKLGLYAMTVVIGLAIHALCVLPLLFLILTRKNPFAFIRGILQALLIALATSS
;
A
#
# COMPACT_ATOMS: atom_id res chain seq x y z
N MET A 1 9.05 -11.59 -7.95
CA MET A 1 8.63 -10.58 -6.96
C MET A 1 8.28 -9.23 -7.58
N VAL A 2 9.20 -8.49 -8.22
CA VAL A 2 8.86 -7.17 -8.83
C VAL A 2 7.86 -7.29 -9.99
N SER A 3 8.01 -8.29 -10.85
CA SER A 3 7.08 -8.55 -11.96
C SER A 3 5.67 -8.92 -11.50
N ASP A 4 5.57 -9.62 -10.36
CA ASP A 4 4.28 -10.05 -9.78
C ASP A 4 3.48 -8.83 -9.32
N HIS A 5 4.14 -7.89 -8.65
CA HIS A 5 3.50 -6.65 -8.19
C HIS A 5 2.96 -5.79 -9.35
N HIS A 6 3.67 -5.73 -10.47
CA HIS A 6 3.19 -5.02 -11.66
C HIS A 6 1.95 -5.70 -12.27
N LEU A 7 1.92 -7.03 -12.30
CA LEU A 7 0.78 -7.79 -12.78
C LEU A 7 -0.42 -7.68 -11.81
N GLU A 8 -0.18 -7.67 -10.51
CA GLU A 8 -1.20 -7.41 -9.48
C GLU A 8 -1.83 -6.03 -9.66
N SER A 9 -1.01 -4.99 -9.87
CA SER A 9 -1.52 -3.64 -10.13
C SER A 9 -2.42 -3.59 -11.36
N LYS A 10 -2.02 -4.23 -12.46
CA LYS A 10 -2.86 -4.32 -13.68
C LYS A 10 -4.17 -5.06 -13.43
N ARG A 11 -4.15 -6.15 -12.65
CA ARG A 11 -5.36 -6.90 -12.28
C ARG A 11 -6.28 -6.07 -11.39
N ASN A 12 -5.74 -5.30 -10.45
CA ASN A 12 -6.54 -4.40 -9.61
C ASN A 12 -7.14 -3.22 -10.40
N MET A 13 -6.47 -2.76 -11.45
CA MET A 13 -7.00 -1.70 -12.33
C MET A 13 -8.26 -2.14 -13.11
N PHE A 14 -8.44 -3.44 -13.37
CA PHE A 14 -9.64 -4.00 -14.00
C PHE A 14 -10.24 -5.11 -13.14
N PRO A 15 -11.00 -4.75 -12.08
CA PRO A 15 -11.59 -5.76 -11.20
C PRO A 15 -12.60 -6.62 -11.96
N SER A 16 -12.59 -7.93 -11.68
CA SER A 16 -13.56 -8.90 -12.22
C SER A 16 -14.99 -8.63 -11.76
N ASN A 17 -15.16 -8.05 -10.56
CA ASN A 17 -16.44 -7.69 -9.99
C ASN A 17 -16.32 -6.40 -9.16
N LEU A 18 -17.19 -5.41 -9.41
CA LEU A 18 -17.17 -4.12 -8.72
C LEU A 18 -17.68 -4.21 -7.27
N VAL A 19 -18.64 -5.10 -7.00
CA VAL A 19 -19.17 -5.32 -5.65
C VAL A 19 -18.09 -5.94 -4.78
N GLU A 20 -17.37 -6.92 -5.32
CA GLU A 20 -16.23 -7.53 -4.65
C GLU A 20 -15.10 -6.52 -4.47
N ALA A 21 -14.79 -5.71 -5.49
CA ALA A 21 -13.78 -4.66 -5.42
C ALA A 21 -14.03 -3.61 -4.31
N SER A 22 -15.30 -3.43 -3.91
CA SER A 22 -15.67 -2.51 -2.82
C SER A 22 -15.18 -2.97 -1.45
N PHE A 23 -14.90 -4.26 -1.28
CA PHE A 23 -14.47 -4.84 0.00
C PHE A 23 -13.20 -5.70 -0.11
N GLN A 24 -12.76 -6.03 -1.33
CA GLN A 24 -11.65 -6.95 -1.58
C GLN A 24 -10.71 -6.48 -2.70
N GLN A 25 -9.43 -6.83 -2.55
CA GLN A 25 -8.35 -6.48 -3.47
C GLN A 25 -7.58 -7.74 -3.88
N TYR A 26 -7.21 -7.87 -5.15
CA TYR A 26 -6.45 -9.01 -5.64
C TYR A 26 -5.01 -8.96 -5.15
N ARG A 27 -4.52 -10.09 -4.60
CA ARG A 27 -3.12 -10.28 -4.20
C ARG A 27 -2.70 -11.73 -4.39
N THR A 28 -1.58 -11.92 -5.07
CA THR A 28 -0.96 -13.22 -5.30
C THR A 28 -0.29 -13.70 -4.01
N VAL A 29 -0.69 -14.87 -3.52
CA VAL A 29 -0.07 -15.51 -2.36
C VAL A 29 0.88 -16.59 -2.86
N LEU A 30 2.15 -16.49 -2.46
CA LEU A 30 3.16 -17.50 -2.76
C LEU A 30 3.05 -18.61 -1.71
N ILE A 31 2.56 -19.77 -2.11
CA ILE A 31 2.47 -20.93 -1.23
C ILE A 31 3.64 -21.86 -1.60
N PRO A 32 4.46 -22.30 -0.63
CA PRO A 32 5.50 -23.27 -0.89
C PRO A 32 4.86 -24.64 -1.14
N VAL A 33 4.95 -25.15 -2.36
CA VAL A 33 4.49 -26.50 -2.69
C VAL A 33 5.70 -27.44 -2.59
N VAL A 34 5.69 -28.30 -1.57
CA VAL A 34 6.70 -29.35 -1.42
C VAL A 34 6.46 -30.38 -2.50
N LYS A 35 7.40 -30.49 -3.45
CA LYS A 35 7.35 -31.57 -4.44
C LYS A 35 7.70 -32.88 -3.74
N SER A 36 6.70 -33.71 -3.44
CA SER A 36 6.96 -35.12 -3.12
C SER A 36 7.34 -35.84 -4.41
N SER A 37 8.55 -35.60 -4.90
CA SER A 37 9.13 -36.36 -6.00
C SER A 37 9.51 -37.73 -5.44
N GLY A 38 8.83 -38.76 -5.94
CA GLY A 38 8.98 -40.15 -5.50
C GLY A 38 10.42 -40.62 -5.41
N VAL A 39 10.62 -41.54 -4.46
CA VAL A 39 11.85 -42.28 -4.15
C VAL A 39 12.77 -42.47 -5.37
N PRO A 40 13.95 -41.82 -5.42
CA PRO A 40 15.01 -42.24 -6.31
C PRO A 40 15.89 -43.27 -5.60
N LYS A 41 15.79 -44.53 -6.04
CA LYS A 41 16.81 -45.56 -5.78
C LYS A 41 18.11 -45.17 -6.50
N LYS A 42 19.14 -44.70 -5.78
CA LYS A 42 20.54 -45.18 -5.88
C LYS A 42 21.53 -44.31 -5.08
N VAL A 43 22.12 -44.98 -4.10
CA VAL A 43 23.42 -44.79 -3.43
C VAL A 43 24.43 -43.90 -4.15
N SER A 44 24.92 -42.86 -3.45
CA SER A 44 26.36 -42.59 -3.32
C SER A 44 26.63 -41.65 -2.14
N SER A 45 27.35 -42.16 -1.14
CA SER A 45 27.93 -41.48 0.04
C SER A 45 26.98 -40.67 0.95
N SER A 46 26.16 -41.34 1.76
CA SER A 46 25.66 -40.72 3.00
C SER A 46 26.85 -40.54 3.95
N PHE A 47 27.22 -39.30 4.26
CA PHE A 47 28.11 -38.99 5.38
C PHE A 47 27.38 -39.36 6.68
N SER A 48 27.40 -40.63 7.06
CA SER A 48 26.90 -41.11 8.33
C SER A 48 27.94 -40.80 9.41
N PHE A 49 27.74 -39.71 10.16
CA PHE A 49 28.52 -39.46 11.37
C PHE A 49 28.06 -40.43 12.46
N ILE A 50 28.95 -41.34 12.86
CA ILE A 50 28.71 -42.24 13.98
C ILE A 50 29.04 -41.48 15.26
N TYR A 51 28.02 -41.06 16.00
CA TYR A 51 28.21 -40.49 17.33
C TYR A 51 28.03 -41.60 18.36
N LEU A 52 29.08 -41.87 19.13
CA LEU A 52 29.09 -42.86 20.20
C LEU A 52 28.63 -42.17 21.48
N VAL A 53 27.43 -42.49 21.93
CA VAL A 53 26.89 -41.96 23.19
C VAL A 53 27.24 -42.95 24.31
N PRO A 54 27.98 -42.53 25.36
CA PRO A 54 28.22 -43.36 26.54
C PRO A 54 26.92 -43.53 27.34
N ASP A 55 26.58 -44.79 27.69
CA ASP A 55 25.40 -45.11 28.50
C ASP A 55 25.65 -44.69 29.97
N PRO A 56 24.81 -43.84 30.60
CA PRO A 56 25.06 -43.32 31.96
C PRO A 56 25.11 -44.38 33.07
N GLY A 57 24.70 -45.63 32.80
CA GLY A 57 24.75 -46.74 33.76
C GLY A 57 25.96 -47.67 33.63
N ASN A 58 26.71 -47.65 32.51
CA ASN A 58 27.91 -48.47 32.32
C ASN A 58 28.80 -47.89 31.20
N PRO A 59 29.96 -47.29 31.52
CA PRO A 59 30.76 -46.53 30.57
C PRO A 59 31.44 -47.37 29.46
N GLU A 60 31.41 -48.71 29.53
CA GLU A 60 32.00 -49.57 28.48
C GLU A 60 31.05 -49.85 27.29
N ILE A 61 29.75 -49.56 27.40
CA ILE A 61 28.78 -49.82 26.32
C ILE A 61 28.54 -48.52 25.53
N GLN A 62 29.14 -48.43 24.34
CA GLN A 62 28.94 -47.31 23.43
C GLN A 62 27.94 -47.70 22.34
N ARG A 63 26.79 -47.02 22.27
CA ARG A 63 25.79 -47.25 21.22
C ARG A 63 26.01 -46.28 20.06
N PRO A 64 26.23 -46.78 18.82
CA PRO A 64 26.32 -45.90 17.66
C PRO A 64 24.92 -45.44 17.24
N VAL A 65 24.68 -44.13 17.27
CA VAL A 65 23.45 -43.51 16.72
C VAL A 65 23.79 -42.90 15.36
N LEU A 66 23.06 -43.29 14.31
CA LEU A 66 23.27 -42.84 12.94
C LEU A 66 22.32 -41.66 12.66
N LEU A 67 22.86 -40.45 12.52
CA LEU A 67 22.11 -39.28 12.09
C LEU A 67 22.17 -39.18 10.57
N GLU A 68 21.07 -39.51 9.89
CA GLU A 68 20.94 -39.34 8.44
C GLU A 68 20.49 -37.90 8.15
N ILE A 69 21.37 -37.11 7.55
CA ILE A 69 21.08 -35.72 7.18
C ILE A 69 20.07 -35.76 6.04
N THR A 70 18.79 -35.54 6.35
CA THR A 70 17.76 -35.39 5.32
C THR A 70 18.09 -34.14 4.49
N PRO A 71 18.30 -34.24 3.16
CA PRO A 71 18.53 -33.05 2.35
C PRO A 71 17.27 -32.16 2.36
N SER A 72 17.48 -30.84 2.42
CA SER A 72 16.38 -29.85 2.38
C SER A 72 15.51 -30.08 1.14
N PRO A 73 14.18 -30.18 1.27
CA PRO A 73 13.30 -30.33 0.11
C PRO A 73 13.42 -29.13 -0.83
N GLU A 74 13.47 -29.39 -2.14
CA GLU A 74 13.44 -28.35 -3.18
C GLU A 74 12.05 -27.69 -3.15
N MET A 75 11.99 -26.45 -2.65
CA MET A 75 10.74 -25.69 -2.52
C MET A 75 10.44 -24.98 -3.84
N ILE A 76 9.38 -25.40 -4.53
CA ILE A 76 8.81 -24.64 -5.66
C ILE A 76 7.71 -23.75 -5.09
N TYR A 77 7.80 -22.45 -5.33
CA TYR A 77 6.77 -21.49 -4.94
C TYR A 77 5.72 -21.40 -6.05
N GLU A 78 4.47 -21.72 -5.73
CA GLU A 78 3.36 -21.54 -6.66
C GLU A 78 2.61 -20.24 -6.32
N ALA A 79 2.38 -19.42 -7.34
CA ALA A 79 1.67 -18.17 -7.24
C ALA A 79 0.16 -18.44 -7.37
N LEU A 80 -0.54 -18.58 -6.23
CA LEU A 80 -1.98 -18.82 -6.23
C LEU A 80 -2.75 -17.48 -6.20
N PRO A 81 -3.87 -17.34 -6.95
CA PRO A 81 -4.77 -16.21 -6.80
C PRO A 81 -5.31 -16.14 -5.35
N GLY A 82 -5.10 -15.01 -4.69
CA GLY A 82 -5.69 -14.68 -3.40
C GLY A 82 -6.40 -13.33 -3.43
N SER A 83 -7.29 -13.11 -2.47
CA SER A 83 -7.88 -11.80 -2.20
C SER A 83 -7.58 -11.36 -0.76
N ASN A 84 -7.26 -10.08 -0.60
CA ASN A 84 -7.20 -9.41 0.70
C ASN A 84 -8.54 -8.74 0.95
N ASN A 85 -8.96 -8.64 2.22
CA ASN A 85 -10.19 -7.96 2.62
C ASN A 85 -10.02 -6.43 2.72
N GLU A 86 -9.33 -5.86 1.74
CA GLU A 86 -9.06 -4.43 1.59
C GLU A 86 -9.78 -3.91 0.34
N MET A 87 -10.28 -2.68 0.36
CA MET A 87 -10.98 -2.10 -0.78
C MET A 87 -10.03 -1.81 -1.95
N ASN A 88 -10.36 -2.29 -3.15
CA ASN A 88 -9.64 -1.97 -4.37
C ASN A 88 -10.03 -0.58 -4.92
N VAL A 89 -9.45 0.46 -4.33
CA VAL A 89 -9.74 1.87 -4.70
C VAL A 89 -9.35 2.17 -6.15
N LEU A 90 -8.22 1.64 -6.64
CA LEU A 90 -7.73 1.90 -7.98
C LEU A 90 -8.73 1.44 -9.05
N GLY A 91 -9.25 0.21 -8.91
CA GLY A 91 -10.25 -0.34 -9.84
C GLY A 91 -11.55 0.45 -9.83
N ILE A 92 -12.03 0.83 -8.64
CA ILE A 92 -13.27 1.62 -8.49
C ILE A 92 -13.14 3.00 -9.15
N VAL A 93 -12.02 3.70 -8.94
CA VAL A 93 -11.77 5.01 -9.54
C VAL A 93 -11.73 4.93 -11.06
N LEU A 94 -11.02 3.94 -11.63
CA LEU A 94 -10.90 3.80 -13.09
C LEU A 94 -12.21 3.37 -13.75
N PHE A 95 -12.98 2.48 -13.11
CA PHE A 95 -14.32 2.12 -13.57
C PHE A 95 -15.25 3.34 -13.54
N SER A 96 -15.31 4.06 -12.42
CA SER A 96 -16.14 5.26 -12.27
C SER A 96 -15.78 6.35 -13.28
N ALA A 97 -14.49 6.60 -13.51
CA ALA A 97 -14.02 7.57 -14.51
C ALA A 97 -14.45 7.18 -15.93
N THR A 98 -14.36 5.90 -16.27
CA THR A 98 -14.77 5.39 -17.60
C THR A 98 -16.27 5.53 -17.79
N VAL A 99 -17.08 5.14 -16.80
CA VAL A 99 -18.54 5.31 -16.81
C VAL A 99 -18.92 6.79 -16.92
N GLY A 100 -18.30 7.67 -16.13
CA GLY A 100 -18.53 9.11 -16.17
C GLY A 100 -18.22 9.70 -17.54
N LEU A 101 -17.12 9.29 -18.18
CA LEU A 101 -16.76 9.71 -19.54
C LEU A 101 -17.78 9.23 -20.58
N LEU A 102 -18.24 7.98 -20.48
CA LEU A 102 -19.24 7.41 -21.39
C LEU A 102 -20.60 8.12 -21.24
N LEU A 103 -21.06 8.37 -20.01
CA LEU A 103 -22.29 9.11 -19.75
C LEU A 103 -22.22 10.56 -20.25
N GLY A 104 -21.07 11.22 -20.08
CA GLY A 104 -20.85 12.55 -20.63
C GLY A 104 -20.89 12.58 -22.17
N LYS A 105 -20.41 11.51 -22.82
CA LYS A 105 -20.46 11.34 -24.29
C LYS A 105 -21.87 11.08 -24.82
N MET A 106 -22.79 10.55 -23.99
CA MET A 106 -24.18 10.26 -24.37
C MET A 106 -25.10 11.51 -24.39
N GLY A 107 -24.59 12.68 -23.98
CA GLY A 107 -25.33 13.93 -24.00
C GLY A 107 -26.64 13.86 -23.22
N GLU A 108 -27.75 14.27 -23.84
CA GLU A 108 -29.07 14.31 -23.21
C GLU A 108 -29.55 12.95 -22.68
N ARG A 109 -29.15 11.84 -23.33
CA ARG A 109 -29.51 10.49 -22.86
C ARG A 109 -28.80 10.10 -21.57
N GLY A 110 -27.61 10.64 -21.32
CA GLY A 110 -26.83 10.41 -20.10
C GLY A 110 -27.20 11.36 -18.95
N ALA A 111 -27.86 12.49 -19.25
CA ALA A 111 -28.17 13.54 -18.28
C ALA A 111 -28.93 13.05 -17.04
N PRO A 112 -29.95 12.17 -17.13
CA PRO A 112 -30.65 11.68 -15.93
C PRO A 112 -29.71 10.96 -14.94
N LEU A 113 -28.78 10.14 -15.45
CA LEU A 113 -27.87 9.39 -14.60
C LEU A 113 -26.77 10.28 -14.02
N VAL A 114 -26.27 11.25 -14.79
CA VAL A 114 -25.33 12.26 -14.30
C VAL A 114 -25.96 13.08 -13.17
N ASN A 115 -27.23 13.49 -13.33
CA ASN A 115 -27.95 14.24 -12.29
C ASN A 115 -28.10 13.41 -11.00
N VAL A 116 -28.40 12.11 -11.11
CA VAL A 116 -28.41 11.21 -9.94
C VAL A 116 -27.04 11.18 -9.26
N CYS A 117 -25.95 11.02 -10.01
CA CYS A 117 -24.59 11.03 -9.45
C CYS A 117 -24.26 12.37 -8.77
N GLN A 118 -24.70 13.50 -9.32
CA GLN A 118 -24.51 14.82 -8.72
C GLN A 118 -25.29 14.97 -7.42
N CYS A 119 -26.56 14.56 -7.38
CA CYS A 119 -27.38 14.56 -6.16
C CYS A 119 -26.75 13.68 -5.07
N LEU A 120 -26.24 12.50 -5.44
CA LEU A 120 -25.52 11.63 -4.51
C LEU A 120 -24.23 12.29 -3.99
N ASN A 121 -23.44 12.92 -4.85
CA ASN A 121 -22.24 13.64 -4.44
C ASN A 121 -22.57 14.78 -3.47
N GLU A 122 -23.63 15.56 -3.74
CA GLU A 122 -24.07 16.63 -2.83
C GLU A 122 -24.52 16.07 -1.46
N ALA A 123 -25.25 14.95 -1.45
CA ALA A 123 -25.63 14.27 -0.22
C ALA A 123 -24.40 13.78 0.57
N VAL A 124 -23.41 13.19 -0.11
CA VAL A 124 -22.14 12.77 0.50
C VAL A 124 -21.38 13.96 1.07
N MET A 125 -21.31 15.09 0.34
CA MET A 125 -20.66 16.31 0.85
C MET A 125 -21.33 16.84 2.11
N LYS A 126 -22.67 16.75 2.22
CA LYS A 126 -23.39 17.11 3.46
C LYS A 126 -23.07 16.16 4.61
N ILE A 127 -22.96 14.86 4.34
CA ILE A 127 -22.52 13.87 5.34
C ILE A 127 -21.10 14.16 5.81
N VAL A 128 -20.18 14.45 4.88
CA VAL A 128 -18.79 14.84 5.19
C VAL A 128 -18.77 16.10 6.05
N ALA A 129 -19.53 17.13 5.69
CA ALA A 129 -19.62 18.35 6.49
C ALA A 129 -20.12 18.10 7.92
N MET A 130 -21.13 17.24 8.09
CA MET A 130 -21.58 16.81 9.43
C MET A 130 -20.49 16.04 10.17
N ALA A 131 -19.77 15.14 9.51
CA ALA A 131 -18.65 14.41 10.11
C ALA A 131 -17.50 15.35 10.53
N THR A 132 -17.22 16.39 9.75
CA THR A 132 -16.22 17.42 10.07
C THR A 132 -16.54 18.16 11.38
N TRP A 133 -17.82 18.36 11.71
CA TRP A 133 -18.22 18.92 13.01
C TRP A 133 -17.84 18.02 14.20
N TYR A 134 -17.86 16.70 14.02
CA TYR A 134 -17.44 15.74 15.05
C TYR A 134 -15.94 15.45 15.04
N PHE A 135 -15.24 15.78 13.94
CA PHE A 135 -13.81 15.58 13.77
C PHE A 135 -12.93 16.15 14.90
N PRO A 136 -13.12 17.39 15.42
CA PRO A 136 -12.29 17.90 16.51
C PRO A 136 -12.36 17.04 17.76
N PHE A 137 -13.54 16.50 18.10
CA PHE A 137 -13.69 15.57 19.20
C PHE A 137 -12.98 14.25 18.89
N GLY A 138 -13.21 13.68 17.70
CA GLY A 138 -12.57 12.42 17.27
C GLY A 138 -11.03 12.48 17.30
N ILE A 139 -10.43 13.56 16.81
CA ILE A 139 -8.97 13.74 16.81
C ILE A 139 -8.41 13.73 18.24
N VAL A 140 -9.07 14.39 19.20
CA VAL A 140 -8.57 14.46 20.58
C VAL A 140 -8.47 13.06 21.19
N PHE A 141 -9.49 12.20 21.01
CA PHE A 141 -9.44 10.82 21.49
C PHE A 141 -8.42 9.97 20.74
N LEU A 142 -8.27 10.15 19.42
CA LEU A 142 -7.27 9.43 18.64
C LEU A 142 -5.86 9.78 19.07
N ILE A 143 -5.55 11.07 19.29
CA ILE A 143 -4.25 11.52 19.78
C ILE A 143 -4.00 11.00 21.19
N ALA A 144 -4.98 11.11 22.09
CA ALA A 144 -4.86 10.59 23.45
C ALA A 144 -4.58 9.08 23.46
N GLY A 145 -5.33 8.30 22.68
CA GLY A 145 -5.12 6.86 22.52
C GLY A 145 -3.73 6.53 21.96
N LYS A 146 -3.28 7.27 20.93
CA LYS A 146 -1.94 7.08 20.35
C LYS A 146 -0.82 7.41 21.33
N ILE A 147 -0.98 8.42 22.18
CA ILE A 147 0.01 8.76 23.21
C ILE A 147 0.06 7.68 24.28
N LEU A 148 -1.07 7.08 24.67
CA LEU A 148 -1.12 5.98 25.63
C LEU A 148 -0.43 4.69 25.11
N GLU A 149 -0.52 4.43 23.80
CA GLU A 149 0.18 3.31 23.16
C GLU A 149 1.70 3.55 23.01
N MET A 150 2.15 4.80 23.13
CA MET A 150 3.53 5.17 22.87
C MET A 150 4.41 5.05 24.13
N GLU A 151 5.40 4.15 24.09
CA GLU A 151 6.36 3.96 25.18
C GLU A 151 7.20 5.22 25.48
N ASN A 152 7.50 6.02 24.46
CA ASN A 152 8.35 7.22 24.57
C ASN A 152 7.79 8.40 23.76
N PRO A 153 6.90 9.24 24.33
CA PRO A 153 6.23 10.32 23.60
C PRO A 153 7.21 11.37 23.05
N THR A 154 8.29 11.65 23.77
CA THR A 154 9.31 12.64 23.37
C THR A 154 10.06 12.23 22.10
N LEU A 155 10.41 10.95 21.96
CA LEU A 155 11.15 10.46 20.79
C LEU A 155 10.25 10.42 19.54
N THR A 156 9.00 9.99 19.69
CA THR A 156 8.04 9.97 18.59
C THR A 156 7.64 11.38 18.18
N GLY A 157 7.45 12.30 19.12
CA GLY A 157 7.21 13.72 18.83
C GLY A 157 8.35 14.34 18.02
N LYS A 158 9.61 14.02 18.35
CA LYS A 158 10.78 14.43 17.56
C LYS A 158 10.76 13.85 16.13
N LYS A 159 10.42 12.57 15.97
CA LYS A 159 10.29 11.95 14.64
C LYS A 159 9.19 12.60 13.81
N LEU A 160 8.04 12.90 14.41
CA LEU A 160 6.92 13.57 13.76
C LEU A 160 7.26 15.02 13.39
N GLY A 161 7.95 15.76 14.27
CA GLY A 161 8.43 17.10 13.99
C GLY A 161 9.44 17.14 12.84
N LEU A 162 10.38 16.19 12.80
CA LEU A 162 11.30 16.05 11.67
C LEU A 162 10.56 15.72 10.37
N TYR A 163 9.56 14.83 10.42
CA TYR A 163 8.70 14.54 9.27
C TYR A 163 7.99 15.81 8.78
N ALA A 164 7.33 16.57 9.66
CA ALA A 164 6.66 17.82 9.30
C ALA A 164 7.62 18.83 8.66
N MET A 165 8.82 19.00 9.23
CA MET A 165 9.86 19.87 8.65
C MET A 165 10.30 19.41 7.26
N THR A 166 10.51 18.12 7.05
CA THR A 166 10.87 17.59 5.73
C THR A 166 9.78 17.81 4.69
N VAL A 167 8.50 17.69 5.08
CA VAL A 167 7.36 17.95 4.19
C VAL A 167 7.30 19.44 3.82
N VAL A 168 7.44 20.35 4.78
CA VAL A 168 7.42 21.80 4.53
C VAL A 168 8.57 22.21 3.61
N ILE A 169 9.78 21.72 3.87
CA ILE A 169 10.95 22.00 3.01
C ILE A 169 10.74 21.40 1.62
N GLY A 170 10.22 20.18 1.52
CA GLY A 170 9.92 19.53 0.25
C GLY A 170 8.90 20.30 -0.59
N LEU A 171 7.81 20.76 0.04
CA LEU A 171 6.79 21.60 -0.59
C LEU A 171 7.36 22.96 -1.02
N ALA A 172 8.20 23.59 -0.19
CA ALA A 172 8.85 24.86 -0.52
C ALA A 172 9.78 24.71 -1.74
N ILE A 173 10.61 23.67 -1.78
CA ILE A 173 11.48 23.39 -2.93
C ILE A 173 10.64 23.06 -4.17
N HIS A 174 9.57 22.28 -4.02
CA HIS A 174 8.70 21.95 -5.15
C HIS A 174 8.02 23.21 -5.73
N ALA A 175 7.45 24.05 -4.87
CA ALA A 175 6.76 25.28 -5.25
C ALA A 175 7.70 26.37 -5.80
N LEU A 176 8.93 26.51 -5.28
CA LEU A 176 9.85 27.59 -5.65
C LEU A 176 10.89 27.18 -6.71
N CYS A 177 11.20 25.89 -6.85
CA CYS A 177 12.19 25.42 -7.83
C CYS A 177 11.53 24.59 -8.93
N VAL A 178 10.78 23.54 -8.59
CA VAL A 178 10.27 22.57 -9.59
C VAL A 178 9.18 23.20 -10.46
N LEU A 179 8.17 23.82 -9.87
CA LEU A 179 7.09 24.47 -10.62
C LEU A 179 7.61 25.63 -11.50
N PRO A 180 8.48 26.54 -11.00
CA PRO A 180 9.05 27.62 -11.80
C PRO A 180 9.96 27.14 -12.93
N LEU A 181 10.74 26.08 -12.70
CA LEU A 181 11.57 25.46 -13.73
C LEU A 181 10.71 24.84 -14.83
N LEU A 182 9.65 24.10 -14.45
CA LEU A 182 8.69 23.52 -15.39
C LEU A 182 8.00 24.63 -16.20
N PHE A 183 7.55 25.70 -15.55
CA PHE A 183 6.96 26.87 -16.21
C PHE A 183 7.94 27.52 -17.21
N LEU A 184 9.21 27.69 -16.83
CA LEU A 184 10.23 28.24 -17.71
C LEU A 184 10.47 27.35 -18.94
N ILE A 185 10.50 26.03 -18.77
CA ILE A 185 10.70 25.09 -19.88
C ILE A 185 9.53 25.15 -20.87
N LEU A 186 8.29 25.14 -20.36
CA LEU A 186 7.07 25.13 -21.19
C LEU A 186 6.75 26.49 -21.81
N THR A 187 6.82 27.56 -21.03
CA THR A 187 6.36 28.90 -21.45
C THR A 187 7.49 29.80 -21.94
N ARG A 188 8.76 29.46 -21.65
CA ARG A 188 9.96 30.26 -21.99
C ARG A 188 9.88 31.72 -21.52
N LYS A 189 9.08 31.99 -20.48
CA LYS A 189 8.90 33.29 -19.85
C LYS A 189 9.40 33.26 -18.41
N ASN A 190 9.71 34.43 -17.86
CA ASN A 190 10.20 34.55 -16.49
C ASN A 190 9.11 34.13 -15.47
N PRO A 191 9.29 33.03 -14.72
CA PRO A 191 8.29 32.54 -13.76
C PRO A 191 8.11 33.47 -12.55
N PHE A 192 9.12 34.27 -12.20
CA PHE A 192 9.05 35.14 -11.03
C PHE A 192 8.05 36.30 -11.19
N ALA A 193 7.83 36.75 -12.43
CA ALA A 193 6.78 37.72 -12.73
C ALA A 193 5.38 37.12 -12.50
N PHE A 194 5.19 35.84 -12.84
CA PHE A 194 3.95 35.11 -12.61
C PHE A 194 3.68 34.87 -11.13
N ILE A 195 4.69 34.42 -10.36
CA ILE A 195 4.58 34.22 -8.91
C ILE A 195 4.16 35.50 -8.19
N ARG A 196 4.73 36.66 -8.59
CA ARG A 196 4.32 37.96 -8.03
C ARG A 196 2.85 38.29 -8.29
N GLY A 197 2.34 37.93 -9.47
CA GLY A 197 0.93 38.16 -9.83
C GLY A 197 -0.07 37.32 -9.02
N ILE A 198 0.33 36.11 -8.59
CA ILE A 198 -0.52 35.22 -7.80
C ILE A 198 -0.23 35.23 -6.29
N LEU A 199 0.78 35.99 -5.85
CA LEU A 199 1.21 36.01 -4.45
C LEU A 199 0.07 36.39 -3.50
N GLN A 200 -0.78 37.34 -3.90
CA GLN A 200 -1.96 37.73 -3.12
C GLN A 200 -2.94 36.56 -2.96
N ALA A 201 -3.22 35.82 -4.04
CA ALA A 201 -4.08 34.63 -3.98
C ALA A 201 -3.45 33.52 -3.12
N LEU A 202 -2.12 33.34 -3.20
CA LEU A 202 -1.39 32.38 -2.36
C LEU A 202 -1.48 32.72 -0.88
N LEU A 203 -1.32 34.01 -0.52
CA LEU A 203 -1.45 34.47 0.86
C LEU A 203 -2.87 34.32 1.38
N ILE A 204 -3.88 34.60 0.55
CA ILE A 204 -5.29 34.37 0.91
C ILE A 204 -5.52 32.87 1.12
N ALA A 205 -5.07 32.01 0.21
CA ALA A 205 -5.21 30.56 0.33
C ALA A 205 -4.50 30.01 1.59
N LEU A 206 -3.33 30.56 1.95
CA LEU A 206 -2.64 30.22 3.19
C LEU A 206 -3.44 30.67 4.42
N ALA A 207 -4.03 31.87 4.37
CA ALA A 207 -4.81 32.41 5.47
C ALA A 207 -6.16 31.70 5.65
N THR A 208 -6.80 31.26 4.56
CA THR A 208 -8.07 30.54 4.60
C THR A 208 -7.88 29.03 4.80
N SER A 209 -6.69 28.49 4.50
CA SER A 209 -6.35 27.06 4.60
C SER A 209 -7.48 26.14 4.12
N SER A 210 -8.07 26.50 2.96
CA SER A 210 -9.25 25.85 2.36
C SER A 210 -8.95 25.34 0.96
#